data_AF-A0A6B2M762-F1
#
_entry.id   AF-A0A6B2M762-F1
#
_cell.length_a   1.000
_cell.length_b   1.000
_cell.length_c   1.000
_cell.angle_alpha   90.00
_cell.angle_beta   90.00
_cell.angle_gamma   90.00
#
_symmetry.space_group_name_H-M   'P 1'
#
loop_
_entity.id
_entity.type
_entity.pdbx_description
1 polymer ?
#
loop_
_entity_poly.entity_id
_entity_poly.type
_entity_poly.pdbx_seq_one_letter_code
_entity_poly.pdbx_strand_id
1 'polypeptide(L)' 'MPEKKIKLQPATRDKKCQVCGAPYVYPEQNSNATRFHCEVCAQLPPAHRKILGRMAKRIDSLERKLKS' A
#
# COMPACT_ATOMS: atom_id res chain seq x y z
N MET A 1 -30.79 21.34 -3.64
CA MET A 1 -29.42 21.00 -3.20
C MET A 1 -29.39 19.49 -3.00
N PRO A 2 -28.73 18.67 -3.85
CA PRO A 2 -28.78 17.22 -3.66
C PRO A 2 -27.93 16.82 -2.45
N GLU A 3 -28.55 16.10 -1.52
CA GLU A 3 -27.95 15.59 -0.31
C GLU A 3 -26.91 14.52 -0.66
N LYS A 4 -25.64 14.81 -0.41
CA LYS A 4 -24.53 13.89 -0.65
C LYS A 4 -24.64 12.74 0.36
N LYS A 5 -25.11 11.56 -0.09
CA LYS A 5 -25.10 10.33 0.73
C LYS A 5 -23.67 10.05 1.19
N ILE A 6 -23.39 10.32 2.46
CA ILE A 6 -22.12 9.98 3.10
C ILE A 6 -22.10 8.45 3.22
N LYS A 7 -21.40 7.77 2.31
CA LYS A 7 -21.12 6.34 2.44
C LYS A 7 -20.18 6.18 3.64
N LEU A 8 -20.67 5.58 4.72
CA LEU A 8 -19.84 5.19 5.87
C LEU A 8 -18.69 4.33 5.33
N GLN A 9 -17.46 4.82 5.48
CA GLN A 9 -16.29 4.09 5.04
C GLN A 9 -16.10 2.89 5.98
N PRO A 10 -15.74 1.70 5.45
CA PRO A 10 -15.41 0.56 6.31
C PRO A 10 -14.26 0.95 7.25
N ALA A 11 -14.25 0.37 8.47
CA ALA A 11 -13.28 0.72 9.51
C ALA A 11 -11.84 0.80 8.96
N THR A 12 -11.20 1.95 9.18
CA THR A 12 -9.78 2.19 8.91
C THR A 12 -8.95 1.10 9.58
N ARG A 13 -8.06 0.46 8.81
CA ARG A 13 -7.18 -0.59 9.34
C ARG A 13 -5.77 -0.45 8.79
N ASP A 14 -4.79 -0.77 9.61
CA ASP A 14 -3.40 -0.94 9.17
C ASP A 14 -3.27 -2.10 8.18
N LYS A 15 -2.62 -1.82 7.06
CA LYS A 15 -2.31 -2.76 6.00
C LYS A 15 -0.85 -2.68 5.63
N LYS A 16 -0.35 -3.73 5.00
CA LYS A 16 1.01 -3.78 4.45
C LYS A 16 0.95 -3.68 2.93
N CYS A 17 1.77 -2.82 2.34
CA CYS A 17 1.82 -2.65 0.89
C CYS A 17 2.39 -3.91 0.23
N GLN A 18 1.74 -4.42 -0.81
CA GLN A 18 2.22 -5.60 -1.53
C GLN A 18 3.48 -5.34 -2.39
N VAL A 19 3.81 -4.08 -2.65
CA VAL A 19 4.97 -3.68 -3.47
C VAL A 19 6.17 -3.41 -2.58
N CYS A 20 6.11 -2.40 -1.71
CA CYS A 20 7.26 -2.01 -0.87
C CYS A 20 7.27 -2.67 0.50
N GLY A 21 6.19 -3.30 0.94
CA GLY A 21 6.09 -3.87 2.29
C GLY A 21 5.87 -2.82 3.40
N ALA A 22 5.71 -1.54 3.07
CA ALA A 22 5.47 -0.51 4.08
C ALA A 22 4.06 -0.64 4.71
N PRO A 23 3.90 -0.40 6.03
CA PRO A 23 2.60 -0.26 6.65
C PRO A 23 1.90 1.03 6.17
N TYR A 24 0.58 1.00 6.00
CA TYR A 24 -0.26 2.14 5.65
C TYR A 24 -1.70 1.92 6.12
N VAL A 25 -2.43 3.00 6.39
CA VAL A 25 -3.84 2.92 6.80
C VAL A 25 -4.75 2.90 5.58
N TYR A 26 -5.76 2.04 5.58
CA TYR A 26 -6.78 2.01 4.54
C TYR A 26 -8.14 1.52 5.07
N PRO A 27 -9.27 2.08 4.60
CA PRO A 27 -9.36 3.25 3.73
C PRO A 27 -9.13 4.55 4.53
N GLU A 28 -8.31 5.47 4.03
CA GLU A 28 -8.15 6.80 4.62
C GLU A 28 -8.79 7.84 3.71
N GLN A 29 -9.49 8.82 4.31
CA GLN A 29 -10.12 9.90 3.55
C GLN A 29 -9.07 10.70 2.79
N ASN A 30 -9.33 10.96 1.51
CA ASN A 30 -8.45 11.70 0.59
C ASN A 30 -7.09 11.03 0.30
N SER A 31 -6.87 9.78 0.71
CA SER A 31 -5.67 9.04 0.32
C SER A 31 -5.85 8.35 -1.03
N ASN A 32 -4.83 8.41 -1.89
CA ASN A 32 -4.76 7.59 -3.11
C ASN A 32 -4.33 6.14 -2.82
N ALA A 33 -4.16 5.78 -1.54
CA ALA A 33 -3.93 4.39 -1.16
C ALA A 33 -5.08 3.50 -1.62
N THR A 34 -4.73 2.31 -2.09
CA THR A 34 -5.69 1.29 -2.53
C THR A 34 -5.73 0.16 -1.52
N ARG A 35 -6.65 -0.79 -1.69
CA ARG A 35 -6.71 -1.99 -0.85
C ARG A 35 -5.38 -2.77 -0.75
N PHE A 36 -4.50 -2.66 -1.75
CA PHE A 36 -3.28 -3.45 -1.90
C PHE A 36 -1.98 -2.63 -1.88
N HIS A 37 -2.05 -1.35 -2.24
CA HIS A 37 -0.89 -0.48 -2.40
C HIS A 37 -1.03 0.77 -1.54
N CYS A 38 0.04 1.16 -0.86
CA CYS A 38 0.14 2.47 -0.23
C CYS A 38 0.05 3.57 -1.29
N GLU A 39 -0.15 4.80 -0.84
CA GLU A 39 -0.32 5.97 -1.71
C GLU A 39 0.79 6.11 -2.75
N VAL A 40 2.05 5.96 -2.33
CA VAL A 40 3.23 6.06 -3.21
C VAL A 40 3.20 4.98 -4.29
N CYS A 41 2.97 3.73 -3.90
CA CYS A 41 2.99 2.62 -4.84
C CYS A 41 1.75 2.59 -5.75
N ALA A 42 0.63 3.15 -5.31
CA ALA A 42 -0.59 3.23 -6.10
C ALA A 42 -0.43 4.16 -7.32
N GLN A 43 0.36 5.23 -7.20
CA GLN A 43 0.63 6.19 -8.27
C GLN A 43 1.58 5.66 -9.35
N LEU A 44 2.28 4.56 -9.09
CA LEU A 44 3.26 4.01 -10.03
C LEU A 44 2.61 3.15 -11.13
N PRO A 45 3.16 3.17 -12.36
CA PRO A 45 2.71 2.26 -13.41
C PRO A 45 2.91 0.78 -13.01
N PRO A 46 2.08 -0.16 -13.51
CA PRO A 46 2.14 -1.57 -13.14
C PRO A 46 3.53 -2.22 -13.35
N ALA A 47 4.24 -1.83 -14.42
CA ALA A 47 5.58 -2.31 -14.71
C ALA A 47 6.59 -1.93 -13.60
N HIS A 48 6.54 -0.68 -13.13
CA HIS A 48 7.40 -0.18 -12.06
C HIS A 48 7.09 -0.88 -10.72
N ARG A 49 5.81 -1.08 -10.40
CA ARG A 49 5.39 -1.84 -9.21
C ARG A 49 5.95 -3.26 -9.20
N LYS A 50 5.98 -3.94 -10.35
CA LYS A 50 6.54 -5.30 -10.46
C LYS A 50 8.05 -5.34 -10.22
N ILE A 51 8.78 -4.31 -10.64
CA ILE A 51 10.22 -4.20 -10.38
C ILE A 51 10.48 -3.94 -8.90
N LEU A 52 9.81 -2.95 -8.32
CA LEU A 52 9.94 -2.60 -6.90
C LEU A 52 9.55 -3.77 -5.98
N GLY A 53 8.47 -4.48 -6.30
CA GLY A 53 8.06 -5.67 -5.54
C GLY A 53 9.11 -6.79 -5.55
N ARG A 54 9.82 -6.97 -6.68
CA ARG A 54 10.95 -7.92 -6.73
C ARG A 54 12.12 -7.44 -5.88
N MET A 55 12.44 -6.14 -5.90
CA MET A 55 13.53 -5.58 -5.11
C MET A 55 13.24 -5.65 -3.61
N ALA A 56 12.03 -5.28 -3.18
CA ALA A 56 11.62 -5.35 -1.78
C ALA A 56 11.76 -6.77 -1.21
N LYS A 57 11.37 -7.81 -1.98
CA LYS A 57 11.56 -9.21 -1.58
C LYS A 57 13.03 -9.60 -1.46
N ARG A 58 13.88 -9.14 -2.38
CA ARG A 58 15.33 -9.41 -2.32
C ARG A 58 15.96 -8.75 -1.10
N ILE A 59 15.60 -7.50 -0.81
CA ILE A 59 16.07 -6.77 0.37
C ILE A 59 15.63 -7.49 1.64
N ASP A 60 14.34 -7.80 1.81
CA ASP A 60 13.82 -8.52 2.99
C ASP A 60 14.53 -9.88 3.18
N SER A 61 14.76 -10.62 2.09
CA SER A 61 15.51 -11.88 2.16
C SER A 61 16.96 -11.69 2.61
N LEU A 62 17.63 -10.62 2.18
CA LEU A 62 19.01 -10.33 2.58
C LEU A 62 19.08 -9.85 4.03
N GLU A 63 18.17 -8.98 4.44
CA GLU A 63 18.08 -8.50 5.82
C GLU A 63 17.88 -9.64 6.81
N ARG A 64 17.04 -10.63 6.48
CA ARG A 64 16.85 -11.83 7.32
C ARG A 64 18.12 -12.67 7.46
N LYS A 65 18.94 -12.75 6.40
CA LYS A 65 20.22 -13.47 6.46
C LYS A 65 21.26 -12.74 7.30
N LEU A 66 21.24 -11.40 7.29
CA LEU A 66 22.17 -10.58 8.09
C LEU A 66 21.79 -10.53 9.57
N LYS A 67 20.52 -10.75 9.91
CA LYS A 67 20.04 -10.80 11.30
C LYS A 67 20.22 -12.17 11.95
N SER A 68 20.57 -13.19 11.18
CA SER A 68 20.86 -14.55 11.66
C SER A 68 22.33 -14.74 11.93
#